data_AF-A0A0F8TJ09-F1
#
_entry.id   AF-A0A0F8TJ09-F1
#
_cell.length_a   1.000
_cell.length_b   1.000
_cell.length_c   1.000
_cell.angle_alpha   90.00
_cell.angle_beta   90.00
_cell.angle_gamma   90.00
#
_symmetry.space_group_name_H-M   'P 1'
#
loop_
_entity.id
_entity.type
_entity.pdbx_description
1 polymer ?
#
loop_
_entity_poly.entity_id
_entity_poly.type
_entity_poly.pdbx_seq_one_letter_code
_entity_poly.pdbx_strand_id
1 'polypeptide(L)' 'MTKRKIGYDYEISDEFWNKIKPLLSLPKPKKKAGRPRKDDRKIMSGIFYVLRTGCQWKLLPRFYGAPS' A
#
# COMPACT_ATOMS: atom_id res chain seq x y z
N MET A 1 -18.72 20.91 7.37
CA MET A 1 -17.64 20.08 7.94
C MET A 1 -17.57 18.76 7.17
N THR A 2 -16.74 18.68 6.13
CA THR A 2 -16.53 17.45 5.35
C THR A 2 -15.71 16.47 6.19
N LYS A 3 -16.30 15.34 6.57
CA LYS A 3 -15.57 14.24 7.21
C LYS A 3 -14.54 13.72 6.20
N ARG A 4 -13.29 14.16 6.33
CA ARG A 4 -12.16 13.57 5.58
C ARG A 4 -12.08 12.11 5.99
N LYS A 5 -12.47 11.20 5.10
CA LYS A 5 -12.21 9.77 5.27
C LYS A 5 -10.69 9.59 5.12
N ILE A 6 -9.99 9.56 6.25
CA ILE A 6 -8.55 9.29 6.31
C ILE A 6 -8.36 7.82 5.89
N GLY A 7 -8.28 7.58 4.59
CA GLY A 7 -7.93 6.27 4.04
C GLY A 7 -8.28 6.01 2.58
N TYR A 8 -9.21 6.75 1.99
CA TYR A 8 -9.61 6.55 0.58
C TYR A 8 -8.99 7.55 -0.40
N ASP A 9 -8.56 8.73 0.06
CA ASP A 9 -7.97 9.76 -0.83
C ASP A 9 -6.62 9.36 -1.46
N TYR A 10 -5.97 8.32 -0.92
CA TYR A 10 -4.65 7.87 -1.36
C TYR A 10 -4.67 6.45 -1.93
N GLU A 11 -5.86 5.89 -2.17
CA GLU A 11 -5.96 4.63 -2.90
C GLU A 11 -5.61 4.84 -4.37
N ILE A 12 -4.80 3.93 -4.90
CA ILE A 12 -4.43 3.93 -6.30
C ILE A 12 -5.66 3.63 -7.16
N SER A 13 -5.92 4.44 -8.19
CA SER A 13 -6.97 4.15 -9.19
C SER A 13 -6.69 2.85 -9.95
N ASP A 14 -7.74 2.17 -10.39
CA ASP A 14 -7.60 0.92 -11.15
C ASP A 14 -6.78 1.11 -12.43
N GLU A 15 -6.98 2.23 -13.13
CA GLU A 15 -6.24 2.56 -14.35
C GLU A 15 -4.73 2.66 -14.11
N PHE A 16 -4.33 3.34 -13.04
CA PHE A 16 -2.92 3.48 -12.70
C PHE A 16 -2.34 2.15 -12.23
N TRP A 17 -3.10 1.41 -11.43
CA TRP A 17 -2.70 0.07 -10.99
C TRP A 17 -2.48 -0.87 -12.18
N ASN A 18 -3.36 -0.86 -13.17
CA ASN A 18 -3.25 -1.71 -14.36
C ASN A 18 -1.99 -1.43 -15.18
N LYS A 19 -1.47 -0.19 -15.16
CA LYS A 19 -0.20 0.16 -15.82
C LYS A 19 1.02 -0.32 -15.02
N ILE A 20 0.95 -0.30 -13.69
CA ILE A 20 2.08 -0.67 -12.83
C ILE A 20 2.16 -2.17 -12.57
N LYS A 21 1.03 -2.83 -12.36
CA LYS A 21 0.94 -4.26 -12.08
C LYS A 21 1.84 -5.12 -12.99
N PRO A 22 1.90 -4.93 -14.32
CA PRO A 22 2.78 -5.73 -15.18
C PRO A 22 4.28 -5.45 -14.97
N LEU A 23 4.65 -4.29 -14.41
CA LEU A 23 6.03 -3.93 -14.09
C LEU A 23 6.51 -4.57 -12.77
N LEU A 24 5.58 -4.96 -11.90
CA LEU A 24 5.90 -5.64 -10.66
C LEU A 24 6.28 -7.10 -10.98
N SER A 25 7.47 -7.51 -10.54
CA SER A 25 7.91 -8.90 -10.68
C SER A 25 6.93 -9.85 -9.99
N LEU A 26 6.49 -10.90 -10.68
CA LEU A 26 5.60 -11.91 -10.10
C LEU A 26 6.22 -12.47 -8.79
N PRO A 27 5.40 -12.62 -7.73
CA PRO A 27 5.91 -13.12 -6.46
C PRO A 27 6.39 -14.56 -6.63
N LYS A 28 7.70 -14.77 -6.49
CA LYS A 28 8.28 -16.11 -6.46
C LYS A 28 7.64 -16.93 -5.33
N PRO A 29 7.28 -18.20 -5.57
CA PRO A 29 6.73 -19.06 -4.52
C PRO A 29 7.76 -19.16 -3.38
N LYS A 30 7.34 -18.81 -2.17
CA LYS A 30 8.22 -18.84 -1.00
C LYS A 30 8.40 -20.29 -0.53
N LYS A 31 9.66 -20.74 -0.40
CA LYS A 31 10.04 -22.03 0.21
C LYS A 31 10.07 -22.02 1.75
N LYS A 32 10.02 -20.85 2.42
CA LYS A 32 10.21 -20.69 3.89
C LYS A 32 9.09 -19.88 4.55
N ALA A 33 8.87 -20.18 5.84
CA ALA A 33 7.93 -19.51 6.74
C ALA A 33 8.33 -18.06 7.05
N GLY A 34 7.33 -17.17 7.15
CA GLY A 34 7.47 -15.74 7.45
C GLY A 34 6.13 -15.03 7.24
N ARG A 35 6.06 -13.71 7.48
CA ARG A 35 4.79 -12.97 7.31
C ARG A 35 4.29 -13.13 5.86
N PRO A 36 3.02 -13.51 5.66
CA PRO A 36 2.44 -13.64 4.33
C PRO A 36 2.55 -12.32 3.58
N ARG A 37 2.75 -12.40 2.26
CA ARG A 37 2.69 -11.22 1.40
C ARG A 37 1.28 -10.62 1.50
N LYS A 38 1.20 -9.32 1.69
CA LYS A 38 -0.07 -8.57 1.59
C LYS A 38 -0.29 -8.17 0.13
N ASP A 39 -1.51 -7.75 -0.18
CA ASP A 39 -1.88 -7.21 -1.48
C ASP A 39 -0.94 -6.07 -1.91
N ASP A 40 -0.28 -6.24 -3.05
CA ASP A 40 0.71 -5.31 -3.58
C ASP A 40 0.09 -3.92 -3.84
N ARG A 41 -1.18 -3.86 -4.26
CA ARG A 41 -1.89 -2.58 -4.48
C ARG A 41 -2.01 -1.78 -3.19
N LYS A 42 -2.31 -2.49 -2.11
CA LYS A 42 -2.50 -1.90 -0.79
C LYS A 42 -1.17 -1.37 -0.23
N ILE A 43 -0.10 -2.14 -0.39
CA ILE A 43 1.25 -1.71 0.01
C ILE A 43 1.66 -0.47 -0.79
N MET A 44 1.43 -0.47 -2.10
CA MET A 44 1.80 0.66 -2.94
C MET A 44 1.00 1.92 -2.62
N SER A 45 -0.29 1.80 -2.29
CA SER A 45 -1.10 2.91 -1.80
C SER A 45 -0.54 3.48 -0.49
N GLY A 46 -0.05 2.62 0.41
CA GLY A 46 0.64 3.05 1.63
C GLY A 46 1.97 3.78 1.38
N ILE A 47 2.74 3.35 0.37
CA ILE A 47 3.96 4.06 -0.05
C ILE A 47 3.60 5.46 -0.55
N PHE A 48 2.58 5.59 -1.41
CA PHE A 48 2.14 6.90 -1.90
C PHE A 48 1.62 7.81 -0.79
N TYR A 49 0.91 7.25 0.19
CA TYR A 49 0.49 7.98 1.36
C TYR A 49 1.68 8.64 2.07
N VAL A 50 2.74 7.88 2.34
CA VAL A 50 3.97 8.40 2.98
C VAL A 50 4.64 9.47 2.11
N LEU A 51 4.78 9.21 0.81
CA LEU A 51 5.41 10.15 -0.12
C LEU A 51 4.63 11.47 -0.24
N ARG A 52 3.30 11.43 -0.16
CA ARG A 52 2.44 12.61 -0.33
C ARG A 52 2.23 13.40 0.97
N THR A 53 2.22 12.72 2.11
CA THR A 53 2.02 13.36 3.43
C THR A 53 3.33 13.70 4.14
N GLY A 54 4.43 13.06 3.77
CA GLY A 54 5.72 13.17 4.47
C GLY A 54 5.72 12.54 5.86
N CYS A 55 4.70 11.74 6.21
CA CYS A 55 4.61 11.14 7.53
C CYS A 55 5.69 10.07 7.76
N GLN A 56 6.07 9.87 9.01
CA GLN A 56 6.96 8.75 9.36
C GLN A 56 6.28 7.40 9.10
N TRP A 57 7.05 6.37 8.76
CA TRP A 57 6.55 5.00 8.54
C TRP A 57 5.76 4.42 9.72
N LYS A 58 6.10 4.81 10.96
CA LYS A 58 5.36 4.40 12.17
C LYS A 58 3.96 5.02 12.26
N LEU A 59 3.76 6.16 11.60
CA LEU A 59 2.47 6.87 11.53
C LEU A 59 1.65 6.45 10.31
N LEU A 60 2.18 5.54 9.47
CA LEU A 60 1.41 4.95 8.38
C LEU A 60 0.17 4.26 8.97
N PRO A 61 -1.04 4.54 8.45
CA PRO A 61 -2.24 3.87 8.93
C PRO A 61 -2.13 2.35 8.89
N ARG A 62 -2.60 1.69 9.97
CA ARG A 62 -2.48 0.23 10.15
C ARG A 62 -3.09 -0.58 9.01
N PHE A 63 -4.11 -0.05 8.34
CA PHE A 63 -4.77 -0.75 7.23
C PHE A 63 -3.84 -0.95 6.01
N TYR A 64 -2.85 -0.07 5.78
CA TYR A 64 -1.82 -0.27 4.76
C TYR A 64 -0.74 -1.30 5.15
N GLY A 65 -0.69 -1.68 6.43
CA GLY A 65 0.17 -2.76 6.90
C GLY A 65 1.37 -2.35 7.73
N ALA A 66 1.32 -1.15 8.33
CA ALA A 66 2.26 -0.73 9.36
C ALA A 66 2.44 -1.79 10.47
N PRO A 67 3.64 -1.91 11.06
CA PRO A 67 3.86 -2.76 12.23
C PRO A 67 2.94 -2.32 13.38
N SER A 68 2.49 -3.29 14.18
CA SER A 68 1.67 -3.00 15.36
C SER A 68 2.48 -2.34 16.46
#